data_AF-A0A521L015-F1
#
_entry.id   AF-A0A521L015-F1
#
_cell.length_a   1.000
_cell.length_b   1.000
_cell.length_c   1.000
_cell.angle_alpha   90.00
_cell.angle_beta   90.00
_cell.angle_gamma   90.00
#
_symmetry.space_group_name_H-M   'P 1'
#
loop_
_entity.id
_entity.type
_entity.pdbx_description
1 polymer ?
#
loop_
_entity_poly.entity_id
_entity_poly.type
_entity_poly.pdbx_seq_one_letter_code
_entity_poly.pdbx_strand_id
1 'polypeptide(L)'
;MLRLVALLVLCACPLAPLAAQQPPSTAERVLHALDASDRLRPLEARAALRAVLEQRLPRPAAELPELVLAARALLALDDALEDWAAIEAWHAALAARRDQSPGELASLLAQGHAVALRALGRNGDALALSRAQGFVGDGWILAPFDNERGAGFERALPPEQGMALDARATGQAREIHWRRNPAPAHPLGRVLLHEIVRPAQDGVAFFATVLVAPRELDATLVLSAGCAFRLWVGGREVGERDARRPALPDQDWVPVHLAAGRNELVLELANEDQGWWGFALRVADADGRGLSDVRVDAAALERIAPLERGAGARGDALDPPSLRALVARAELADGAGGDAHAVALAAQLEYHAHPADAQDPRGVQRAERWIAREPNSPAAWQVLAHALRGRLPRALEEDALDRRLQAWRRVLELDPAHAGALASLAEHSID
;
A
#
# COMPACT_ATOMS: atom_id res chain seq x y z
N MET A 1 2.89 50.75 -75.86
CA MET A 1 3.94 49.73 -76.03
C MET A 1 4.34 49.26 -74.63
N LEU A 2 4.15 47.96 -74.37
CA LEU A 2 4.54 47.13 -73.21
C LEU A 2 4.12 47.55 -71.77
N ARG A 3 3.13 46.81 -71.24
CA ARG A 3 2.85 46.62 -69.81
C ARG A 3 3.75 45.49 -69.28
N LEU A 4 4.44 45.70 -68.17
CA LEU A 4 5.18 44.68 -67.44
C LEU A 4 4.21 43.91 -66.52
N VAL A 5 4.10 42.59 -66.71
CA VAL A 5 3.40 41.66 -65.81
C VAL A 5 4.46 40.96 -64.96
N ALA A 6 4.41 41.14 -63.64
CA ALA A 6 5.19 40.36 -62.70
C ALA A 6 4.48 39.03 -62.43
N LEU A 7 5.12 37.91 -62.78
CA LEU A 7 4.66 36.56 -62.45
C LEU A 7 5.16 36.21 -61.04
N LEU A 8 4.26 36.18 -60.06
CA LEU A 8 4.50 35.60 -58.73
C LEU A 8 4.17 34.10 -58.82
N VAL A 9 5.20 33.25 -58.81
CA VAL A 9 5.06 31.81 -58.64
C VAL A 9 4.77 31.54 -57.16
N LEU A 10 3.49 31.38 -56.82
CA LEU A 10 3.03 30.84 -55.55
C LEU A 10 3.35 29.33 -55.53
N CYS A 11 4.48 28.96 -54.93
CA CYS A 11 4.70 27.59 -54.47
C CYS A 11 3.69 27.29 -53.36
N ALA A 12 2.62 26.58 -53.69
CA ALA A 12 1.75 25.95 -52.72
C ALA A 12 2.48 24.77 -52.07
N CYS A 13 3.25 25.04 -51.01
CA CYS A 13 3.57 24.00 -50.04
C CYS A 13 2.27 23.63 -49.31
N PRO A 14 1.84 22.36 -49.31
CA PRO A 14 0.81 21.94 -48.39
C PRO A 14 1.43 22.04 -46.99
N LEU A 15 1.04 23.07 -46.23
CA LEU A 15 1.18 23.07 -44.78
C LEU A 15 0.39 21.87 -44.29
N ALA A 16 1.09 20.76 -44.04
CA ALA A 16 0.54 19.68 -43.23
C ALA A 16 0.08 20.34 -41.91
N PRO A 17 -1.16 20.08 -41.44
CA PRO A 17 -1.57 20.62 -40.15
C PRO A 17 -0.55 20.12 -39.13
N LEU A 18 0.06 21.04 -38.36
CA LEU A 18 0.72 20.65 -37.12
C LEU A 18 -0.33 19.88 -36.33
N ALA A 19 -0.18 18.55 -36.27
CA ALA A 19 -1.01 17.73 -35.42
C ALA A 19 -0.86 18.32 -34.02
N ALA A 20 -1.92 18.94 -33.50
CA ALA A 20 -1.93 19.41 -32.13
C ALA A 20 -1.60 18.19 -31.28
N GLN A 21 -0.42 18.18 -30.64
CA GLN A 21 -0.03 17.11 -29.74
C GLN A 21 -1.16 16.97 -28.72
N GLN A 22 -1.79 15.79 -28.68
CA GLN A 22 -2.84 15.55 -27.70
C GLN A 22 -2.23 15.80 -26.31
N PRO A 23 -2.97 16.47 -25.41
CA PRO A 23 -2.46 16.69 -24.06
C PRO A 23 -2.18 15.32 -23.41
N PRO A 24 -1.11 15.22 -22.59
CA PRO A 24 -0.75 13.95 -21.99
C PRO A 24 -1.92 13.38 -21.17
N SER A 25 -2.08 12.07 -21.26
CA SER A 25 -3.01 11.27 -20.48
C SER A 25 -2.67 11.34 -18.99
N THR A 26 -3.58 10.85 -18.13
CA THR A 26 -3.33 10.79 -16.68
C THR A 26 -2.20 9.81 -16.37
N ALA A 27 -2.15 8.67 -17.07
CA ALA A 27 -1.05 7.71 -16.99
C ALA A 27 0.31 8.37 -17.26
N GLU A 28 0.46 9.07 -18.39
CA GLU A 28 1.72 9.73 -18.76
C GLU A 28 2.16 10.78 -17.74
N ARG A 29 1.22 11.59 -17.24
CA ARG A 29 1.53 12.58 -16.20
C ARG A 29 1.99 11.94 -14.89
N VAL A 30 1.36 10.85 -14.47
CA VAL A 30 1.77 10.13 -13.25
C VAL A 30 3.13 9.49 -13.43
N LEU A 31 3.36 8.75 -14.52
CA LEU A 31 4.65 8.12 -14.81
C LEU A 31 5.78 9.16 -14.92
N HIS A 32 5.53 10.31 -15.55
CA HIS A 32 6.49 11.41 -15.59
C HIS A 32 6.82 11.97 -14.19
N ALA A 33 5.82 12.10 -13.32
CA ALA A 33 6.05 12.55 -11.95
C ALA A 33 6.87 11.53 -11.13
N LEU A 34 6.64 10.23 -11.33
CA LEU A 34 7.44 9.17 -10.70
C LEU A 34 8.89 9.20 -11.20
N ASP A 35 9.11 9.34 -12.50
CA ASP A 35 10.47 9.51 -13.07
C ASP A 35 11.18 10.75 -12.49
N ALA A 36 10.48 11.86 -12.29
CA ALA A 36 11.04 13.02 -11.61
C ALA A 36 11.45 12.71 -10.17
N SER A 37 10.63 11.96 -9.42
CA SER A 37 10.95 11.50 -8.06
C SER A 37 12.20 10.62 -8.04
N ASP A 38 12.27 9.66 -8.97
CA ASP A 38 13.37 8.71 -9.13
C ASP A 38 14.69 9.39 -9.46
N ARG A 39 14.64 10.53 -10.14
CA ARG A 39 15.78 11.41 -10.44
C ARG A 39 16.09 12.41 -9.32
N LEU A 40 15.61 12.16 -8.10
CA LEU A 40 15.80 13.02 -6.93
C LEU A 40 15.31 14.46 -7.14
N ARG A 41 14.17 14.62 -7.85
CA ARG A 41 13.45 15.90 -7.99
C ARG A 41 12.10 15.85 -7.24
N PRO A 42 12.10 15.65 -5.90
CA PRO A 42 10.89 15.37 -5.14
C PRO A 42 9.87 16.53 -5.15
N LEU A 43 10.34 17.78 -5.20
CA LEU A 43 9.45 18.95 -5.27
C LEU A 43 8.70 19.03 -6.60
N GLU A 44 9.37 18.70 -7.72
CA GLU A 44 8.75 18.64 -9.04
C GLU A 44 7.71 17.51 -9.11
N ALA A 45 8.09 16.32 -8.65
CA ALA A 45 7.21 15.17 -8.57
C ALA A 45 5.96 15.46 -7.73
N ARG A 46 6.14 16.01 -6.52
CA ARG A 46 5.05 16.40 -5.62
C ARG A 46 4.10 17.40 -6.27
N ALA A 47 4.63 18.45 -6.91
CA ALA A 47 3.80 19.44 -7.60
C ALA A 47 2.99 18.81 -8.75
N ALA A 48 3.62 17.94 -9.54
CA ALA A 48 2.95 17.25 -10.65
C ALA A 48 1.84 16.31 -10.17
N LEU A 49 2.09 15.50 -9.14
CA LEU A 49 1.08 14.60 -8.56
C LEU A 49 -0.11 15.36 -7.96
N ARG A 50 0.16 16.45 -7.22
CA ARG A 50 -0.90 17.33 -6.70
C ARG A 50 -1.75 17.93 -7.82
N ALA A 51 -1.12 18.42 -8.88
CA ALA A 51 -1.82 18.97 -10.03
C ALA A 51 -2.72 17.92 -10.72
N VAL A 52 -2.24 16.67 -10.85
CA VAL A 52 -3.06 15.55 -11.36
C VAL A 52 -4.30 15.35 -10.48
N LEU A 53 -4.11 15.20 -9.17
CA LEU A 53 -5.21 14.96 -8.23
C LEU A 53 -6.20 16.13 -8.19
N GLU A 54 -5.74 17.37 -8.14
CA GLU A 54 -6.60 18.56 -8.12
C GLU A 54 -7.48 18.70 -9.36
N GLN A 55 -6.92 18.43 -10.54
CA GLN A 55 -7.64 18.54 -11.83
C GLN A 55 -8.60 17.37 -12.05
N ARG A 56 -8.29 16.20 -11.47
CA ARG A 56 -9.00 14.95 -11.71
C ARG A 56 -9.98 14.59 -10.63
N LEU A 57 -9.92 15.10 -9.40
CA LEU A 57 -10.94 14.78 -8.39
C LEU A 57 -12.26 15.56 -8.64
N PRO A 58 -13.45 14.93 -8.51
CA PRO A 58 -13.71 13.54 -8.11
C PRO A 58 -13.94 12.57 -9.31
N ARG A 59 -13.36 12.82 -10.50
CA ARG A 59 -13.57 12.13 -11.81
C ARG A 59 -13.40 10.58 -11.72
N PRO A 60 -13.89 9.81 -12.74
CA PRO A 60 -14.56 8.51 -12.55
C PRO A 60 -13.62 7.32 -12.30
N ALA A 61 -14.26 6.20 -11.92
CA ALA A 61 -13.64 4.88 -11.66
C ALA A 61 -12.66 4.38 -12.74
N ALA A 62 -12.77 4.84 -13.99
CA ALA A 62 -11.88 4.41 -15.08
C ALA A 62 -10.43 4.88 -14.90
N GLU A 63 -10.19 6.05 -14.30
CA GLU A 63 -8.84 6.58 -13.99
C GLU A 63 -8.43 6.26 -12.55
N LEU A 64 -9.21 5.46 -11.81
CA LEU A 64 -8.96 5.16 -10.40
C LEU A 64 -7.54 4.61 -10.17
N PRO A 65 -7.02 3.66 -10.97
CA PRO A 65 -5.70 3.12 -10.68
C PRO A 65 -4.56 4.13 -10.82
N GLU A 66 -4.62 5.02 -11.82
CA GLU A 66 -3.65 6.10 -11.99
C GLU A 66 -3.70 7.09 -10.83
N LEU A 67 -4.90 7.42 -10.35
CA LEU A 67 -5.08 8.34 -9.22
C LEU A 67 -4.67 7.72 -7.88
N VAL A 68 -4.89 6.42 -7.69
CA VAL A 68 -4.40 5.68 -6.51
C VAL A 68 -2.89 5.63 -6.49
N LEU A 69 -2.26 5.32 -7.63
CA LEU A 69 -0.79 5.36 -7.75
C LEU A 69 -0.25 6.77 -7.43
N ALA A 70 -0.89 7.81 -7.98
CA ALA A 70 -0.52 9.20 -7.68
C ALA A 70 -0.64 9.54 -6.19
N ALA A 71 -1.73 9.10 -5.53
CA ALA A 71 -1.93 9.32 -4.11
C ALA A 71 -0.90 8.57 -3.26
N ARG A 72 -0.58 7.30 -3.57
CA ARG A 72 0.44 6.52 -2.85
C ARG A 72 1.82 7.14 -2.97
N ALA A 73 2.22 7.54 -4.18
CA ALA A 73 3.50 8.22 -4.40
C ALA A 73 3.55 9.58 -3.69
N LEU A 74 2.44 10.34 -3.70
CA LEU A 74 2.36 11.60 -2.98
C LEU A 74 2.50 11.42 -1.47
N LEU A 75 1.89 10.37 -0.87
CA LEU A 75 2.04 10.08 0.55
C LEU A 75 3.50 9.82 0.93
N ALA A 76 4.24 9.07 0.12
CA ALA A 76 5.67 8.82 0.35
C ALA A 76 6.51 10.10 0.23
N LEU A 77 6.22 10.96 -0.74
CA LEU A 77 6.89 12.24 -0.91
C LEU A 77 6.56 13.23 0.21
N ASP A 78 5.31 13.30 0.63
CA ASP A 78 4.87 14.18 1.72
C ASP A 78 5.51 13.77 3.06
N ASP A 79 5.68 12.46 3.30
CA ASP A 79 6.42 11.95 4.46
C ASP A 79 7.91 12.31 4.41
N ALA A 80 8.55 12.23 3.24
CA ALA A 80 9.96 12.60 3.08
C ALA A 80 10.23 14.11 3.15
N LEU A 81 9.27 14.94 2.74
CA LEU A 81 9.42 16.39 2.67
C LEU A 81 8.97 17.11 3.95
N GLU A 82 8.10 16.49 4.75
CA GLU A 82 7.67 16.94 6.08
C GLU A 82 7.14 18.39 6.16
N ASP A 83 6.67 18.95 5.04
CA ASP A 83 6.09 20.29 4.98
C ASP A 83 4.62 20.26 5.46
N TRP A 84 4.43 19.87 6.72
CA TRP A 84 3.13 19.46 7.28
C TRP A 84 2.05 20.53 7.17
N ALA A 85 2.42 21.81 7.28
CA ALA A 85 1.49 22.92 7.12
C ALA A 85 0.96 23.03 5.68
N ALA A 86 1.83 22.93 4.68
CA ALA A 86 1.40 22.93 3.28
C ALA A 86 0.67 21.64 2.87
N ILE A 87 1.02 20.50 3.50
CA ILE A 87 0.31 19.23 3.32
C ILE A 87 -1.12 19.34 3.83
N GLU A 88 -1.30 19.79 5.08
CA GLU A 88 -2.62 19.95 5.67
C GLU A 88 -3.49 20.91 4.86
N ALA A 89 -2.97 22.09 4.49
CA ALA A 89 -3.71 23.07 3.72
C ALA A 89 -4.19 22.51 2.36
N TRP A 90 -3.34 21.73 1.69
CA TRP A 90 -3.68 21.08 0.42
C TRP A 90 -4.78 20.03 0.59
N HIS A 91 -4.66 19.15 1.58
CA HIS A 91 -5.69 18.14 1.87
C HIS A 91 -7.01 18.76 2.32
N ALA A 92 -6.97 19.82 3.14
CA ALA A 92 -8.16 20.55 3.59
C ALA A 92 -8.91 21.17 2.39
N ALA A 93 -8.19 21.76 1.43
CA ALA A 93 -8.78 22.31 0.20
C ALA A 93 -9.38 21.26 -0.74
N LEU A 94 -9.06 19.98 -0.54
CA LEU A 94 -9.57 18.85 -1.31
C LEU A 94 -10.67 18.05 -0.61
N ALA A 95 -10.97 18.34 0.66
CA ALA A 95 -11.83 17.49 1.51
C ALA A 95 -13.18 17.12 0.85
N ALA A 96 -13.94 18.10 0.34
CA ALA A 96 -15.22 17.83 -0.29
C ALA A 96 -15.11 16.96 -1.57
N ARG A 97 -14.06 17.17 -2.37
CA ARG A 97 -13.80 16.38 -3.60
C ARG A 97 -13.33 14.97 -3.25
N ARG A 98 -12.50 14.83 -2.21
CA ARG A 98 -12.08 13.54 -1.65
C ARG A 98 -13.29 12.73 -1.20
N ASP A 99 -14.20 13.33 -0.45
CA ASP A 99 -15.36 12.62 0.12
C ASP A 99 -16.33 12.12 -0.97
N GLN A 100 -16.29 12.72 -2.16
CA GLN A 100 -17.06 12.29 -3.34
C GLN A 100 -16.33 11.27 -4.22
N SER A 101 -15.06 10.98 -3.94
CA SER A 101 -14.23 10.09 -4.75
C SER A 101 -14.50 8.61 -4.43
N PRO A 102 -14.00 7.67 -5.27
CA PRO A 102 -14.00 6.24 -4.95
C PRO A 102 -13.28 5.96 -3.63
N GLY A 103 -13.70 4.89 -2.93
CA GLY A 103 -13.32 4.65 -1.53
C GLY A 103 -11.83 4.51 -1.28
N GLU A 104 -11.14 3.74 -2.11
CA GLU A 104 -9.70 3.49 -2.03
C GLU A 104 -8.91 4.82 -2.09
N LEU A 105 -9.24 5.67 -3.07
CA LEU A 105 -8.61 6.97 -3.23
C LEU A 105 -8.97 7.93 -2.08
N ALA A 106 -10.24 7.95 -1.67
CA ALA A 106 -10.70 8.78 -0.57
C ALA A 106 -10.01 8.40 0.76
N SER A 107 -9.82 7.11 1.02
CA SER A 107 -9.10 6.55 2.17
C SER A 107 -7.67 7.05 2.19
N LEU A 108 -6.89 6.84 1.12
CA LEU A 108 -5.48 7.26 1.04
C LEU A 108 -5.31 8.76 1.27
N LEU A 109 -6.14 9.59 0.64
CA LEU A 109 -6.10 11.04 0.82
C LEU A 109 -6.53 11.47 2.24
N ALA A 110 -7.46 10.76 2.85
CA ALA A 110 -7.86 11.02 4.24
C ALA A 110 -6.77 10.60 5.24
N GLN A 111 -6.03 9.52 4.95
CA GLN A 111 -4.90 9.09 5.76
C GLN A 111 -3.73 10.08 5.69
N GLY A 112 -3.39 10.60 4.50
CA GLY A 112 -2.39 11.67 4.36
C GLY A 112 -2.76 12.94 5.14
N HIS A 113 -4.03 13.33 5.08
CA HIS A 113 -4.55 14.45 5.87
C HIS A 113 -4.42 14.18 7.38
N ALA A 114 -4.78 12.98 7.85
CA ALA A 114 -4.67 12.62 9.26
C ALA A 114 -3.21 12.64 9.76
N VAL A 115 -2.25 12.21 8.93
CA VAL A 115 -0.81 12.30 9.24
C VAL A 115 -0.39 13.76 9.42
N ALA A 116 -0.74 14.64 8.49
CA ALA A 116 -0.40 16.07 8.58
C ALA A 116 -1.04 16.74 9.81
N LEU A 117 -2.32 16.45 10.08
CA LEU A 117 -3.00 16.95 11.28
C LEU A 117 -2.31 16.50 12.57
N ARG A 118 -1.93 15.21 12.66
CA ARG A 118 -1.19 14.69 13.80
C ARG A 118 0.17 15.38 13.94
N ALA A 119 0.91 15.55 12.86
CA ALA A 119 2.23 16.20 12.87
C ALA A 119 2.15 17.66 13.36
N LEU A 120 1.04 18.34 13.07
CA LEU A 120 0.73 19.68 13.57
C LEU A 120 0.13 19.70 14.99
N GLY A 121 0.09 18.56 15.69
CA GLY A 121 -0.44 18.44 17.05
C GLY A 121 -1.96 18.40 17.15
N ARG A 122 -2.69 18.39 16.02
CA ARG A 122 -4.16 18.35 15.95
C ARG A 122 -4.69 16.91 16.05
N ASN A 123 -4.33 16.23 17.14
CA ASN A 123 -4.64 14.81 17.37
C ASN A 123 -6.15 14.49 17.36
N GLY A 124 -6.98 15.42 17.83
CA GLY A 124 -8.44 15.25 17.82
C GLY A 124 -9.02 15.21 16.40
N ASP A 125 -8.53 16.07 15.51
CA ASP A 125 -8.98 16.14 14.12
C ASP A 125 -8.49 14.93 13.31
N ALA A 126 -7.23 14.52 13.54
CA ALA A 126 -6.68 13.30 12.96
C ALA A 126 -7.51 12.06 13.38
N LEU A 127 -7.81 11.94 14.68
CA LEU A 127 -8.64 10.86 15.21
C LEU A 127 -10.06 10.88 14.63
N ALA A 128 -10.66 12.06 14.43
CA ALA A 128 -11.98 12.18 13.83
C ALA A 128 -11.98 11.66 12.38
N LEU A 129 -10.93 11.99 11.58
CA LEU A 129 -10.75 11.42 10.25
C LEU A 129 -10.58 9.90 10.31
N SER A 130 -9.70 9.37 11.16
CA SER A 130 -9.54 7.92 11.29
C SER A 130 -10.85 7.22 11.69
N ARG A 131 -11.62 7.79 12.62
CA ARG A 131 -12.93 7.22 13.00
C ARG A 131 -13.93 7.21 11.85
N ALA A 132 -14.01 8.29 11.08
CA ALA A 132 -14.90 8.38 9.92
C ALA A 132 -14.56 7.32 8.87
N GLN A 133 -13.30 6.92 8.80
CA GLN A 133 -12.90 5.86 7.91
C GLN A 133 -13.21 4.44 8.48
N GLY A 134 -13.51 4.24 9.77
CA GLY A 134 -13.84 2.90 10.32
C GLY A 134 -12.63 2.08 10.76
N PHE A 135 -11.58 2.72 11.28
CA PHE A 135 -10.44 2.03 11.89
C PHE A 135 -10.83 1.26 13.17
N VAL A 136 -10.23 0.08 13.33
CA VAL A 136 -10.42 -0.84 14.46
C VAL A 136 -9.19 -0.79 15.36
N GLY A 137 -9.35 -0.16 16.52
CA GLY A 137 -8.28 -0.03 17.52
C GLY A 137 -8.62 -0.55 18.92
N ASP A 138 -9.90 -0.64 19.29
CA ASP A 138 -10.30 -1.19 20.60
C ASP A 138 -10.31 -2.72 20.53
N GLY A 139 -9.57 -3.35 21.45
CA GLY A 139 -9.38 -4.79 21.44
C GLY A 139 -8.48 -5.28 22.57
N TRP A 140 -8.24 -6.57 22.54
CA TRP A 140 -7.35 -7.30 23.44
C TRP A 140 -6.10 -7.74 22.69
N ILE A 141 -4.97 -7.77 23.39
CA ILE A 141 -3.67 -8.15 22.85
C ILE A 141 -3.09 -9.27 23.72
N LEU A 142 -2.61 -10.33 23.08
CA LEU A 142 -1.85 -11.40 23.72
C LEU A 142 -0.53 -11.58 22.96
N ALA A 143 0.57 -11.21 23.60
CA ALA A 143 1.89 -11.21 22.97
C ALA A 143 3.03 -11.09 24.01
N PRO A 144 4.28 -11.42 23.63
CA PRO A 144 4.65 -12.14 22.42
C PRO A 144 4.72 -13.65 22.67
N PHE A 145 4.23 -14.46 21.74
CA PHE A 145 4.67 -15.84 21.59
C PHE A 145 5.99 -15.87 20.81
N ASP A 146 6.76 -16.94 20.98
CA ASP A 146 8.01 -17.11 20.23
C ASP A 146 7.78 -17.25 18.72
N ASN A 147 8.60 -16.59 17.90
CA ASN A 147 8.58 -16.68 16.45
C ASN A 147 9.99 -16.85 15.88
N GLU A 148 10.89 -17.55 16.58
CA GLU A 148 12.25 -17.77 16.11
C GLU A 148 12.23 -18.32 14.67
N ARG A 149 12.84 -17.56 13.73
CA ARG A 149 12.92 -17.89 12.29
C ARG A 149 11.55 -18.14 11.62
N GLY A 150 10.49 -17.51 12.12
CA GLY A 150 9.14 -17.62 11.56
C GLY A 150 8.36 -18.85 11.98
N ALA A 151 8.94 -19.72 12.82
CA ALA A 151 8.30 -20.98 13.23
C ALA A 151 7.02 -20.77 14.06
N GLY A 152 6.84 -19.58 14.65
CA GLY A 152 5.65 -19.22 15.41
C GLY A 152 4.40 -19.10 14.54
N PHE A 153 4.54 -18.60 13.32
CA PHE A 153 3.45 -18.41 12.37
C PHE A 153 2.93 -19.74 11.78
N GLU A 154 3.84 -20.69 11.60
CA GLU A 154 3.55 -22.01 11.04
C GLU A 154 2.86 -22.95 12.04
N ARG A 155 3.19 -22.85 13.33
CA ARG A 155 2.62 -23.74 14.37
C ARG A 155 1.30 -23.22 14.90
N ALA A 156 0.40 -24.12 15.30
CA ALA A 156 -0.81 -23.73 16.02
C ALA A 156 -0.47 -23.22 17.43
N LEU A 157 -0.80 -21.96 17.72
CA LEU A 157 -0.58 -21.32 19.02
C LEU A 157 -1.81 -21.45 19.94
N PRO A 158 -1.66 -21.30 21.27
CA PRO A 158 -2.76 -21.53 22.22
C PRO A 158 -4.08 -20.79 21.90
N PRO A 159 -4.09 -19.52 21.43
CA PRO A 159 -5.33 -18.83 21.06
C PRO A 159 -6.13 -19.53 19.95
N GLU A 160 -5.46 -20.23 19.04
CA GLU A 160 -6.11 -20.96 17.95
C GLU A 160 -6.92 -22.16 18.45
N GLN A 161 -6.63 -22.67 19.64
CA GLN A 161 -7.38 -23.76 20.27
C GLN A 161 -8.58 -23.25 21.09
N GLY A 162 -8.79 -21.94 21.12
CA GLY A 162 -9.75 -21.26 21.97
C GLY A 162 -9.20 -21.00 23.38
N MET A 163 -9.41 -19.78 23.88
CA MET A 163 -8.76 -19.32 25.11
C MET A 163 -9.64 -18.30 25.85
N ALA A 164 -9.82 -18.46 27.15
CA ALA A 164 -10.49 -17.44 27.96
C ALA A 164 -9.59 -16.19 28.13
N LEU A 165 -10.17 -15.00 28.26
CA LEU A 165 -9.37 -13.77 28.36
C LEU A 165 -8.55 -13.67 29.65
N ASP A 166 -8.97 -14.34 30.72
CA ASP A 166 -8.23 -14.43 31.99
C ASP A 166 -7.21 -15.57 32.03
N ALA A 167 -7.18 -16.42 31.00
CA ALA A 167 -6.24 -17.52 30.91
C ALA A 167 -4.81 -17.02 30.67
N ARG A 168 -3.85 -17.84 31.09
CA ARG A 168 -2.41 -17.61 30.91
C ARG A 168 -1.84 -18.58 29.89
N ALA A 169 -0.82 -18.13 29.16
CA ALA A 169 -0.09 -18.94 28.21
C ALA A 169 1.42 -18.70 28.33
N THR A 170 2.20 -19.71 27.94
CA THR A 170 3.66 -19.57 27.81
C THR A 170 3.98 -18.68 26.61
N GLY A 171 4.46 -17.47 26.87
CA GLY A 171 4.99 -16.57 25.85
C GLY A 171 6.48 -16.80 25.60
N GLN A 172 7.07 -15.98 24.72
CA GLN A 172 8.45 -16.09 24.26
C GLN A 172 9.49 -16.04 25.40
N ALA A 173 9.31 -15.12 26.36
CA ALA A 173 10.26 -14.91 27.46
C ALA A 173 9.64 -15.09 28.86
N ARG A 174 8.30 -15.13 28.94
CA ARG A 174 7.54 -15.14 30.19
C ARG A 174 6.12 -15.60 29.94
N GLU A 175 5.41 -15.92 31.01
CA GLU A 175 3.96 -16.15 30.94
C GLU A 175 3.23 -14.86 30.56
N ILE A 176 2.25 -14.97 29.66
CA ILE A 176 1.45 -13.87 29.12
C ILE A 176 -0.03 -14.17 29.30
N HIS A 177 -0.86 -13.12 29.24
CA HIS A 177 -2.32 -13.18 29.29
C HIS A 177 -2.88 -12.03 28.45
N TRP A 178 -4.17 -12.08 28.12
CA TRP A 178 -4.81 -11.02 27.33
C TRP A 178 -4.82 -9.70 28.09
N ARG A 179 -4.44 -8.62 27.42
CA ARG A 179 -4.46 -7.26 27.97
C ARG A 179 -5.21 -6.35 27.02
N ARG A 180 -5.98 -5.40 27.55
CA ARG A 180 -6.60 -4.35 26.73
C ARG A 180 -5.52 -3.56 25.99
N ASN A 181 -5.78 -3.21 24.73
CA ASN A 181 -4.97 -2.23 24.03
C ASN A 181 -4.99 -0.92 24.85
N PRO A 182 -3.83 -0.40 25.30
CA PRO A 182 -3.78 0.83 26.10
C PRO A 182 -4.10 2.09 25.28
N ALA A 183 -4.05 2.03 23.95
CA ALA A 183 -4.28 3.17 23.07
C ALA A 183 -5.32 2.87 21.97
N PRO A 184 -6.59 2.59 22.33
CA PRO A 184 -7.63 2.21 21.37
C PRO A 184 -8.04 3.36 20.44
N ALA A 185 -7.72 4.61 20.81
CA ALA A 185 -8.03 5.83 20.06
C ALA A 185 -6.76 6.51 19.49
N HIS A 186 -5.81 5.73 18.98
CA HIS A 186 -4.63 6.28 18.32
C HIS A 186 -5.04 7.24 17.18
N PRO A 187 -4.46 8.45 17.05
CA PRO A 187 -4.90 9.45 16.06
C PRO A 187 -4.86 9.03 14.60
N LEU A 188 -4.08 7.99 14.28
CA LEU A 188 -3.96 7.40 12.93
C LEU A 188 -4.61 6.01 12.82
N GLY A 189 -5.38 5.56 13.82
CA GLY A 189 -6.01 4.23 13.80
C GLY A 189 -5.02 3.05 13.82
N ARG A 190 -3.84 3.23 14.40
CA ARG A 190 -2.77 2.23 14.45
C ARG A 190 -2.69 1.57 15.83
N VAL A 191 -2.34 0.28 15.84
CA VAL A 191 -1.90 -0.46 17.03
C VAL A 191 -0.41 -0.72 16.90
N LEU A 192 0.39 -0.04 17.72
CA LEU A 192 1.86 -0.08 17.66
C LEU A 192 2.40 -1.12 18.65
N LEU A 193 2.45 -2.38 18.24
CA LEU A 193 2.88 -3.50 19.09
C LEU A 193 4.32 -3.34 19.60
N HIS A 194 5.23 -2.83 18.76
CA HIS A 194 6.61 -2.51 19.14
C HIS A 194 6.72 -1.46 20.25
N GLU A 195 5.68 -0.69 20.55
CA GLU A 195 5.68 0.26 21.68
C GLU A 195 5.23 -0.39 23.01
N ILE A 196 4.50 -1.51 22.94
CA ILE A 196 3.79 -2.07 24.10
C ILE A 196 4.12 -3.54 24.42
N VAL A 197 4.81 -4.25 23.53
CA VAL A 197 5.19 -5.67 23.67
C VAL A 197 6.70 -5.83 23.81
N ARG A 198 7.16 -6.65 24.76
CA ARG A 198 8.60 -6.95 24.96
C ARG A 198 8.86 -8.44 25.23
N PRO A 199 9.83 -9.07 24.53
CA PRO A 199 10.63 -8.50 23.42
C PRO A 199 9.76 -8.21 22.19
N ALA A 200 10.22 -7.32 21.32
CA ALA A 200 9.48 -6.91 20.11
C ALA A 200 9.95 -7.65 18.84
N GLN A 201 11.04 -8.40 18.94
CA GLN A 201 11.65 -9.20 17.87
C GLN A 201 11.23 -10.67 18.02
N ASP A 202 11.13 -11.38 16.89
CA ASP A 202 10.86 -12.82 16.84
C ASP A 202 9.62 -13.16 17.68
N GLY A 203 8.55 -12.38 17.49
CA GLY A 203 7.35 -12.40 18.30
C GLY A 203 6.09 -12.58 17.46
N VAL A 204 5.17 -13.44 17.91
CA VAL A 204 3.79 -13.48 17.43
C VAL A 204 2.87 -12.78 18.42
N ALA A 205 1.98 -11.93 17.92
CA ALA A 205 0.93 -11.28 18.68
C ALA A 205 -0.44 -11.65 18.13
N PHE A 206 -1.39 -11.83 19.03
CA PHE A 206 -2.81 -11.88 18.69
C PHE A 206 -3.47 -10.58 19.12
N PHE A 207 -4.27 -10.01 18.23
CA PHE A 207 -5.24 -8.96 18.52
C PHE A 207 -6.65 -9.53 18.34
N ALA A 208 -7.54 -9.32 19.31
CA ALA A 208 -8.90 -9.82 19.25
C ALA A 208 -9.94 -8.77 19.67
N THR A 209 -11.06 -8.73 18.97
CA THR A 209 -12.17 -7.82 19.26
C THR A 209 -13.50 -8.35 18.71
N VAL A 210 -14.59 -7.61 18.93
CA VAL A 210 -15.90 -7.90 18.33
C VAL A 210 -16.30 -6.76 17.41
N LEU A 211 -16.63 -7.11 16.17
CA LEU A 211 -17.31 -6.23 15.22
C LEU A 211 -18.83 -6.41 15.40
N VAL A 212 -19.55 -5.33 15.65
CA VAL A 212 -21.00 -5.31 15.80
C VAL A 212 -21.59 -4.69 14.53
N ALA A 213 -22.05 -5.54 13.63
CA ALA A 213 -22.68 -5.14 12.39
C ALA A 213 -24.17 -4.83 12.61
N PRO A 214 -24.70 -3.71 12.07
CA PRO A 214 -26.10 -3.33 12.27
C PRO A 214 -27.09 -4.24 11.53
N ARG A 215 -26.61 -4.95 10.52
CA ARG A 215 -27.34 -5.90 9.67
C ARG A 215 -26.33 -6.89 9.11
N GLU A 216 -26.84 -7.90 8.41
CA GLU A 216 -26.00 -8.75 7.57
C GLU A 216 -25.48 -7.94 6.37
N LEU A 217 -24.17 -8.01 6.09
CA LEU A 217 -23.54 -7.32 4.97
C LEU A 217 -22.21 -7.94 4.56
N ASP A 218 -21.86 -7.76 3.29
CA ASP A 218 -20.50 -7.95 2.80
C ASP A 218 -19.65 -6.72 3.17
N ALA A 219 -18.44 -6.97 3.63
CA ALA A 219 -17.47 -5.95 3.99
C ALA A 219 -16.06 -6.36 3.52
N THR A 220 -15.12 -5.45 3.59
CA THR A 220 -13.70 -5.70 3.39
C THR A 220 -12.93 -5.24 4.61
N LEU A 221 -12.12 -6.14 5.15
CA LEU A 221 -11.15 -5.82 6.18
C LEU A 221 -9.87 -5.36 5.49
N VAL A 222 -9.58 -4.06 5.58
CA VAL A 222 -8.42 -3.44 4.93
C VAL A 222 -7.31 -3.31 5.97
N LEU A 223 -6.21 -4.03 5.74
CA LEU A 223 -5.10 -4.20 6.67
C LEU A 223 -3.84 -3.50 6.14
N SER A 224 -3.12 -2.85 7.05
CA SER A 224 -1.78 -2.30 6.87
C SER A 224 -0.86 -2.99 7.87
N ALA A 225 -0.04 -3.93 7.40
CA ALA A 225 0.92 -4.68 8.21
C ALA A 225 2.19 -4.95 7.39
N GLY A 226 3.34 -4.89 8.07
CA GLY A 226 4.65 -5.13 7.47
C GLY A 226 5.20 -6.54 7.71
N CYS A 227 4.41 -7.38 8.36
CA CYS A 227 4.80 -8.72 8.78
C CYS A 227 3.76 -9.74 8.35
N ALA A 228 4.06 -11.02 8.54
CA ALA A 228 3.13 -12.09 8.27
C ALA A 228 1.88 -11.94 9.14
N PHE A 229 0.71 -12.25 8.58
CA PHE A 229 -0.55 -12.18 9.27
C PHE A 229 -1.49 -13.32 8.91
N ARG A 230 -2.36 -13.67 9.86
CA ARG A 230 -3.53 -14.52 9.65
C ARG A 230 -4.74 -13.90 10.33
N LEU A 231 -5.89 -13.92 9.67
CA LEU A 231 -7.09 -13.22 10.09
C LEU A 231 -8.28 -14.17 10.12
N TRP A 232 -9.05 -14.13 11.21
CA TRP A 232 -10.26 -14.91 11.40
C TRP A 232 -11.45 -14.01 11.70
N VAL A 233 -12.61 -14.40 11.18
CA VAL A 233 -13.91 -13.85 11.55
C VAL A 233 -14.84 -14.99 11.93
N GLY A 234 -15.42 -14.93 13.13
CA GLY A 234 -16.31 -15.97 13.65
C GLY A 234 -15.62 -17.33 13.76
N GLY A 235 -14.33 -17.35 14.10
CA GLY A 235 -13.52 -18.57 14.21
C GLY A 235 -13.05 -19.17 12.88
N ARG A 236 -13.46 -18.61 11.74
CA ARG A 236 -13.06 -19.10 10.42
C ARG A 236 -12.01 -18.19 9.82
N GLU A 237 -10.94 -18.77 9.30
CA GLU A 237 -9.90 -18.01 8.64
C GLU A 237 -10.43 -17.37 7.36
N VAL A 238 -10.20 -16.07 7.21
CA VAL A 238 -10.67 -15.27 6.07
C VAL A 238 -9.53 -14.76 5.20
N GLY A 239 -8.30 -14.68 5.73
CA GLY A 239 -7.15 -14.23 4.97
C GLY A 239 -5.82 -14.50 5.68
N GLU A 240 -4.77 -14.65 4.90
CA GLU A 240 -3.41 -14.80 5.39
C GLU A 240 -2.42 -14.30 4.34
N ARG A 241 -1.30 -13.76 4.80
CA ARG A 241 -0.15 -13.50 3.94
C ARG A 241 1.12 -13.66 4.77
N ASP A 242 2.06 -14.45 4.26
CA ASP A 242 3.45 -14.44 4.73
C ASP A 242 4.17 -13.31 4.01
N ALA A 243 4.58 -12.28 4.76
CA ALA A 243 5.13 -11.05 4.21
C ALA A 243 6.17 -10.44 5.13
N ARG A 244 7.21 -9.83 4.53
CA ARG A 244 8.24 -9.07 5.23
C ARG A 244 8.55 -7.81 4.45
N ARG A 245 7.88 -6.72 4.82
CA ARG A 245 7.85 -5.50 4.04
C ARG A 245 7.57 -4.27 4.91
N PRO A 246 7.77 -3.05 4.40
CA PRO A 246 7.24 -1.86 5.05
C PRO A 246 5.71 -1.92 5.16
N ALA A 247 5.18 -1.48 6.30
CA ALA A 247 3.75 -1.32 6.50
C ALA A 247 3.28 0.01 5.88
N LEU A 248 2.60 -0.10 4.75
CA LEU A 248 1.98 1.02 4.05
C LEU A 248 0.46 1.02 4.24
N PRO A 249 -0.21 2.15 3.97
CA PRO A 249 -1.66 2.20 3.97
C PRO A 249 -2.31 1.20 3.01
N ASP A 250 -3.36 0.53 3.49
CA ASP A 250 -4.34 -0.24 2.71
C ASP A 250 -3.71 -1.25 1.73
N GLN A 251 -2.76 -2.07 2.21
CA GLN A 251 -2.01 -3.04 1.39
C GLN A 251 -2.78 -4.33 1.14
N ASP A 252 -3.51 -4.83 2.14
CA ASP A 252 -4.20 -6.12 2.07
C ASP A 252 -5.70 -5.92 2.29
N TRP A 253 -6.52 -6.46 1.39
CA TRP A 253 -7.97 -6.30 1.33
C TRP A 253 -8.61 -7.66 1.45
N VAL A 254 -9.10 -8.00 2.65
CA VAL A 254 -9.69 -9.31 2.96
C VAL A 254 -11.22 -9.20 2.88
N PRO A 255 -11.89 -9.74 1.84
CA PRO A 255 -13.34 -9.75 1.76
C PRO A 255 -13.93 -10.64 2.84
N VAL A 256 -14.97 -10.18 3.52
CA VAL A 256 -15.66 -10.92 4.57
C VAL A 256 -17.16 -10.73 4.46
N HIS A 257 -17.90 -11.69 5.01
CA HIS A 257 -19.34 -11.57 5.21
C HIS A 257 -19.61 -11.47 6.72
N LEU A 258 -20.25 -10.37 7.14
CA LEU A 258 -20.58 -10.11 8.55
C LEU A 258 -22.04 -10.43 8.79
N ALA A 259 -22.31 -11.30 9.77
CA ALA A 259 -23.66 -11.55 10.26
C ALA A 259 -24.18 -10.32 11.03
N ALA A 260 -25.51 -10.14 11.07
CA ALA A 260 -26.11 -9.12 11.93
C ALA A 260 -25.73 -9.34 13.40
N GLY A 261 -25.34 -8.28 14.10
CA GLY A 261 -24.86 -8.36 15.48
C GLY A 261 -23.37 -8.68 15.56
N ARG A 262 -23.00 -9.57 16.48
CA ARG A 262 -21.61 -9.78 16.92
C ARG A 262 -20.86 -10.72 15.98
N ASN A 263 -19.69 -10.28 15.51
CA ASN A 263 -18.72 -11.06 14.75
C ASN A 263 -17.37 -10.97 15.47
N GLU A 264 -16.86 -12.09 15.97
CA GLU A 264 -15.54 -12.14 16.60
C GLU A 264 -14.46 -11.97 15.52
N LEU A 265 -13.52 -11.05 15.74
CA LEU A 265 -12.37 -10.83 14.85
C LEU A 265 -11.09 -11.14 15.62
N VAL A 266 -10.24 -11.99 15.04
CA VAL A 266 -8.90 -12.29 15.57
C VAL A 266 -7.87 -12.06 14.46
N LEU A 267 -6.82 -11.33 14.78
CA LEU A 267 -5.68 -11.05 13.92
C LEU A 267 -4.40 -11.56 14.59
N GLU A 268 -3.74 -12.53 13.96
CA GLU A 268 -2.39 -12.96 14.29
C GLU A 268 -1.39 -12.14 13.46
N LEU A 269 -0.31 -11.66 14.09
CA LEU A 269 0.79 -10.93 13.47
C LEU A 269 2.10 -11.54 13.92
N ALA A 270 2.89 -12.08 12.99
CA ALA A 270 4.16 -12.72 13.27
C ALA A 270 5.32 -11.88 12.73
N ASN A 271 6.12 -11.34 13.66
CA ASN A 271 7.26 -10.49 13.36
C ASN A 271 8.59 -11.21 13.63
N GLU A 272 9.62 -10.88 12.85
CA GLU A 272 10.99 -11.40 12.98
C GLU A 272 12.05 -10.30 13.05
N ASP A 273 11.66 -9.04 12.81
CA ASP A 273 12.59 -7.92 12.76
C ASP A 273 12.59 -7.13 14.07
N GLN A 274 13.66 -6.35 14.30
CA GLN A 274 13.75 -5.41 15.42
C GLN A 274 13.06 -4.05 15.12
N GLY A 275 12.32 -3.96 14.01
CA GLY A 275 11.76 -2.71 13.49
C GLY A 275 10.31 -2.44 13.89
N TRP A 276 9.59 -1.77 12.98
CA TRP A 276 8.18 -1.47 13.17
C TRP A 276 7.37 -2.78 13.22
N TRP A 277 6.67 -2.99 14.33
CA TRP A 277 5.71 -4.08 14.48
C TRP A 277 4.37 -3.52 14.94
N GLY A 278 3.31 -3.78 14.19
CA GLY A 278 1.99 -3.27 14.47
C GLY A 278 1.07 -3.48 13.29
N PHE A 279 -0.10 -2.85 13.37
CA PHE A 279 -1.04 -2.84 12.26
C PHE A 279 -1.94 -1.61 12.28
N ALA A 280 -2.60 -1.36 11.16
CA ALA A 280 -3.80 -0.56 11.08
C ALA A 280 -4.87 -1.39 10.35
N LEU A 281 -6.06 -1.52 10.93
CA LEU A 281 -7.15 -2.34 10.40
C LEU A 281 -8.39 -1.47 10.25
N ARG A 282 -9.10 -1.61 9.14
CA ARG A 282 -10.31 -0.86 8.82
C ARG A 282 -11.42 -1.80 8.36
N VAL A 283 -12.67 -1.49 8.72
CA VAL A 283 -13.84 -2.11 8.09
C VAL A 283 -14.35 -1.16 7.00
N ALA A 284 -14.41 -1.65 5.78
CA ALA A 284 -14.79 -0.87 4.61
C ALA A 284 -15.75 -1.65 3.69
N ASP A 285 -16.35 -0.97 2.72
CA ASP A 285 -17.03 -1.61 1.59
C ASP A 285 -16.02 -2.14 0.55
N ALA A 286 -16.53 -2.79 -0.51
CA ALA A 286 -15.69 -3.36 -1.57
C ALA A 286 -14.86 -2.32 -2.35
N ASP A 287 -15.24 -1.05 -2.30
CA ASP A 287 -14.53 0.06 -2.93
C ASP A 287 -13.55 0.75 -1.96
N GLY A 288 -13.52 0.38 -0.68
CA GLY A 288 -12.63 0.94 0.35
C GLY A 288 -13.22 2.08 1.18
N ARG A 289 -14.49 2.43 1.01
CA ARG A 289 -15.11 3.44 1.88
C ARG A 289 -15.38 2.85 3.25
N GLY A 290 -15.06 3.63 4.28
CA GLY A 290 -15.26 3.23 5.67
C GLY A 290 -16.70 2.91 6.04
N LEU A 291 -16.92 1.74 6.66
CA LEU A 291 -18.20 1.34 7.24
C LEU A 291 -18.24 1.72 8.72
N SER A 292 -18.43 3.01 8.99
CA SER A 292 -18.44 3.56 10.35
C SER A 292 -19.64 3.12 11.21
N ASP A 293 -20.66 2.50 10.61
CA ASP A 293 -21.81 1.92 11.29
C ASP A 293 -21.53 0.52 11.86
N VAL A 294 -20.47 -0.16 11.39
CA VAL A 294 -19.92 -1.35 12.06
C VAL A 294 -19.13 -0.90 13.28
N ARG A 295 -19.67 -1.17 14.47
CA ARG A 295 -19.06 -0.76 15.73
C ARG A 295 -18.01 -1.76 16.20
N VAL A 296 -17.02 -1.29 16.94
CA VAL A 296 -16.06 -2.13 17.67
C VAL A 296 -16.47 -2.18 19.13
N ASP A 297 -16.59 -3.39 19.69
CA ASP A 297 -16.95 -3.62 21.08
C ASP A 297 -16.04 -4.67 21.73
N ALA A 298 -14.82 -4.26 22.10
CA ALA A 298 -13.87 -5.15 22.75
C ALA A 298 -14.35 -5.65 24.13
N ALA A 299 -15.25 -4.91 24.79
CA ALA A 299 -15.77 -5.29 26.10
C ALA A 299 -16.75 -6.47 26.02
N ALA A 300 -17.37 -6.67 24.85
CA ALA A 300 -18.23 -7.83 24.61
C ALA A 300 -17.47 -9.14 24.46
N LEU A 301 -16.15 -9.10 24.21
CA LEU A 301 -15.33 -10.31 24.10
C LEU A 301 -15.07 -10.89 25.49
N GLU A 302 -15.42 -12.17 25.69
CA GLU A 302 -15.21 -12.88 26.96
C GLU A 302 -14.17 -14.00 26.83
N ARG A 303 -14.09 -14.60 25.63
CA ARG A 303 -13.16 -15.66 25.26
C ARG A 303 -12.94 -15.64 23.75
N ILE A 304 -11.87 -16.28 23.33
CA ILE A 304 -11.61 -16.64 21.94
C ILE A 304 -12.20 -18.02 21.67
N ALA A 305 -13.01 -18.15 20.63
CA ALA A 305 -13.47 -19.44 20.13
C ALA A 305 -12.31 -20.18 19.42
N PRO A 306 -12.33 -21.51 19.29
CA PRO A 306 -11.36 -22.22 18.45
C PRO A 306 -11.30 -21.62 17.04
N LEU A 307 -10.09 -21.47 16.51
CA LEU A 307 -9.81 -20.85 15.22
C LEU A 307 -9.45 -21.94 14.20
N GLU A 308 -10.26 -22.06 13.16
CA GLU A 308 -10.04 -23.00 12.07
C GLU A 308 -9.14 -22.36 11.02
N ARG A 309 -7.95 -22.93 10.80
CA ARG A 309 -7.13 -22.63 9.62
C ARG A 309 -7.80 -23.21 8.37
N GLY A 310 -7.69 -22.55 7.22
CA GLY A 310 -8.37 -23.03 6.02
C GLY A 310 -8.26 -22.16 4.78
N ALA A 311 -9.29 -22.23 3.93
CA ALA A 311 -9.33 -21.61 2.60
C ALA A 311 -9.61 -20.10 2.63
N GLY A 312 -8.97 -19.35 3.54
CA GLY A 312 -9.00 -17.89 3.50
C GLY A 312 -8.37 -17.35 2.21
N ALA A 313 -8.61 -16.07 1.92
CA ALA A 313 -8.00 -15.41 0.77
C ALA A 313 -6.46 -15.36 0.91
N ARG A 314 -5.76 -15.46 -0.23
CA ARG A 314 -4.28 -15.47 -0.35
C ARG A 314 -3.86 -14.74 -1.62
N GLY A 315 -2.59 -14.31 -1.68
CA GLY A 315 -2.01 -13.74 -2.91
C GLY A 315 -2.85 -12.61 -3.49
N ASP A 316 -3.10 -12.65 -4.81
CA ASP A 316 -3.83 -11.62 -5.57
C ASP A 316 -5.26 -11.37 -5.08
N ALA A 317 -5.89 -12.35 -4.42
CA ALA A 317 -7.24 -12.18 -3.87
C ALA A 317 -7.29 -11.07 -2.79
N LEU A 318 -6.14 -10.79 -2.17
CA LEU A 318 -5.97 -9.77 -1.15
C LEU A 318 -5.53 -8.41 -1.71
N ASP A 319 -5.30 -8.29 -3.03
CA ASP A 319 -4.81 -7.05 -3.60
C ASP A 319 -5.92 -5.98 -3.70
N PRO A 320 -5.56 -4.69 -3.60
CA PRO A 320 -6.52 -3.59 -3.76
C PRO A 320 -7.21 -3.63 -5.14
N PRO A 321 -8.47 -3.13 -5.25
CA PRO A 321 -9.21 -3.09 -6.51
C PRO A 321 -8.46 -2.39 -7.65
N SER A 322 -7.78 -1.27 -7.37
CA SER A 322 -6.98 -0.53 -8.34
C SER A 322 -5.86 -1.37 -8.97
N LEU A 323 -5.15 -2.15 -8.14
CA LEU A 323 -4.07 -3.02 -8.59
C LEU A 323 -4.63 -4.14 -9.46
N ARG A 324 -5.65 -4.87 -8.99
CA ARG A 324 -6.30 -5.92 -9.79
C ARG A 324 -6.78 -5.41 -11.15
N ALA A 325 -7.33 -4.19 -11.20
CA ALA A 325 -7.77 -3.58 -12.46
C ALA A 325 -6.60 -3.29 -13.42
N LEU A 326 -5.46 -2.80 -12.92
CA LEU A 326 -4.28 -2.57 -13.76
C LEU A 326 -3.64 -3.87 -14.24
N VAL A 327 -3.61 -4.90 -13.41
CA VAL A 327 -3.11 -6.22 -13.80
C VAL A 327 -3.95 -6.79 -14.94
N ALA A 328 -5.28 -6.76 -14.82
CA ALA A 328 -6.17 -7.20 -15.89
C ALA A 328 -6.00 -6.38 -17.19
N ARG A 329 -5.85 -5.05 -17.08
CA ARG A 329 -5.55 -4.18 -18.25
C ARG A 329 -4.21 -4.56 -18.90
N ALA A 330 -3.19 -4.79 -18.09
CA ALA A 330 -1.86 -5.18 -18.57
C ALA A 330 -1.93 -6.55 -19.27
N GLU A 331 -2.61 -7.55 -18.72
CA GLU A 331 -2.84 -8.88 -19.33
C GLU A 331 -3.49 -8.81 -20.71
N LEU A 332 -4.53 -7.99 -20.86
CA LEU A 332 -5.16 -7.77 -22.16
C LEU A 332 -4.21 -7.12 -23.19
N ALA A 333 -3.22 -6.34 -22.73
CA ALA A 333 -2.30 -5.63 -23.61
C ALA A 333 -1.23 -6.50 -24.27
N ASP A 334 -1.04 -7.75 -23.82
CA ASP A 334 -0.11 -8.71 -24.44
C ASP A 334 -0.70 -9.40 -25.69
N GLY A 335 -2.02 -9.27 -25.92
CA GLY A 335 -2.71 -9.93 -27.02
C GLY A 335 -2.66 -9.23 -28.39
N ALA A 336 -2.71 -7.89 -28.44
CA ALA A 336 -2.54 -7.05 -29.65
C ALA A 336 -2.78 -5.57 -29.30
N GLY A 337 -1.81 -4.68 -29.54
CA GLY A 337 -2.04 -3.22 -29.58
C GLY A 337 -2.52 -2.54 -28.28
N GLY A 338 -2.39 -3.19 -27.12
CA GLY A 338 -2.92 -2.65 -25.86
C GLY A 338 -2.07 -1.55 -25.21
N ASP A 339 -2.69 -0.92 -24.21
CA ASP A 339 -2.18 0.19 -23.40
C ASP A 339 -0.80 -0.13 -22.80
N ALA A 340 0.27 0.33 -23.44
CA ALA A 340 1.64 0.11 -22.96
C ALA A 340 1.85 0.69 -21.55
N HIS A 341 1.13 1.77 -21.21
CA HIS A 341 1.18 2.34 -19.87
C HIS A 341 0.57 1.42 -18.82
N ALA A 342 -0.36 0.52 -19.15
CA ALA A 342 -0.95 -0.39 -18.17
C ALA A 342 0.09 -1.34 -17.55
N VAL A 343 1.06 -1.80 -18.34
CA VAL A 343 2.17 -2.64 -17.84
C VAL A 343 3.06 -1.85 -16.87
N ALA A 344 3.44 -0.63 -17.25
CA ALA A 344 4.25 0.27 -16.42
C ALA A 344 3.52 0.66 -15.12
N LEU A 345 2.25 1.04 -15.22
CA LEU A 345 1.41 1.41 -14.09
C LEU A 345 1.17 0.23 -13.14
N ALA A 346 0.97 -0.99 -13.65
CA ALA A 346 0.83 -2.17 -12.81
C ALA A 346 2.11 -2.45 -12.00
N ALA A 347 3.29 -2.36 -12.64
CA ALA A 347 4.57 -2.53 -11.96
C ALA A 347 4.82 -1.42 -10.93
N GLN A 348 4.52 -0.16 -11.26
CA GLN A 348 4.66 0.97 -10.33
C GLN A 348 3.67 0.89 -9.16
N LEU A 349 2.41 0.51 -9.41
CA LEU A 349 1.42 0.39 -8.34
C LEU A 349 1.75 -0.77 -7.41
N GLU A 350 2.21 -1.92 -7.93
CA GLU A 350 2.74 -3.01 -7.12
C GLU A 350 3.92 -2.52 -6.26
N TYR A 351 4.88 -1.80 -6.84
CA TYR A 351 6.00 -1.23 -6.09
C TYR A 351 5.54 -0.28 -4.96
N HIS A 352 4.57 0.61 -5.24
CA HIS A 352 4.08 1.57 -4.25
C HIS A 352 3.06 0.99 -3.25
N ALA A 353 2.46 -0.16 -3.54
CA ALA A 353 1.54 -0.85 -2.64
C ALA A 353 2.25 -1.90 -1.80
N HIS A 354 3.20 -2.65 -2.37
CA HIS A 354 3.88 -3.77 -1.73
C HIS A 354 5.41 -3.68 -1.96
N PRO A 355 6.06 -2.58 -1.52
CA PRO A 355 7.50 -2.43 -1.75
C PRO A 355 8.29 -3.46 -0.94
N ALA A 356 9.38 -3.91 -1.53
CA ALA A 356 10.41 -4.71 -0.87
C ALA A 356 9.93 -6.00 -0.18
N ASP A 357 8.84 -6.60 -0.69
CA ASP A 357 8.36 -7.90 -0.23
C ASP A 357 9.09 -9.03 -0.98
N ALA A 358 10.28 -9.39 -0.51
CA ALA A 358 11.14 -10.31 -1.25
C ALA A 358 10.62 -11.76 -1.31
N GLN A 359 9.66 -12.13 -0.44
CA GLN A 359 9.00 -13.44 -0.50
C GLN A 359 7.90 -13.47 -1.57
N ASP A 360 7.51 -12.32 -2.09
CA ASP A 360 6.50 -12.19 -3.11
C ASP A 360 7.13 -11.97 -4.50
N PRO A 361 7.11 -12.98 -5.39
CA PRO A 361 7.73 -12.86 -6.70
C PRO A 361 6.96 -11.91 -7.63
N ARG A 362 5.74 -11.48 -7.28
CA ARG A 362 4.87 -10.69 -8.17
C ARG A 362 5.49 -9.34 -8.51
N GLY A 363 6.13 -8.66 -7.55
CA GLY A 363 6.86 -7.42 -7.80
C GLY A 363 7.94 -7.57 -8.87
N VAL A 364 8.76 -8.62 -8.75
CA VAL A 364 9.80 -8.95 -9.73
C VAL A 364 9.19 -9.31 -11.08
N GLN A 365 8.17 -10.17 -11.10
CA GLN A 365 7.51 -10.62 -12.34
C GLN A 365 6.88 -9.45 -13.11
N ARG A 366 6.25 -8.49 -12.43
CA ARG A 366 5.67 -7.31 -13.08
C ARG A 366 6.75 -6.37 -13.63
N ALA A 367 7.85 -6.19 -12.90
CA ALA A 367 8.98 -5.40 -13.37
C ALA A 367 9.64 -6.05 -14.61
N GLU A 368 9.88 -7.35 -14.59
CA GLU A 368 10.42 -8.11 -15.73
C GLU A 368 9.48 -8.05 -16.94
N ARG A 369 8.17 -8.09 -16.72
CA ARG A 369 7.17 -7.92 -17.78
C ARG A 369 7.24 -6.53 -18.42
N TRP A 370 7.45 -5.48 -17.63
CA TRP A 370 7.67 -4.13 -18.17
C TRP A 370 8.98 -4.07 -18.97
N ILE A 371 10.08 -4.62 -18.43
CA ILE A 371 11.37 -4.68 -19.13
C ILE A 371 11.28 -5.44 -20.46
N ALA A 372 10.54 -6.55 -20.52
CA ALA A 372 10.36 -7.31 -21.75
C ALA A 372 9.69 -6.48 -22.87
N ARG A 373 8.83 -5.53 -22.49
CA ARG A 373 8.14 -4.64 -23.43
C ARG A 373 8.94 -3.37 -23.75
N GLU A 374 9.63 -2.82 -22.76
CA GLU A 374 10.41 -1.59 -22.85
C GLU A 374 11.83 -1.76 -22.27
N PRO A 375 12.72 -2.54 -22.92
CA PRO A 375 14.03 -2.92 -22.37
C PRO A 375 15.01 -1.74 -22.20
N ASN A 376 14.69 -0.60 -22.81
CA ASN A 376 15.47 0.64 -22.73
C ASN A 376 14.84 1.67 -21.77
N SER A 377 13.85 1.30 -20.95
CA SER A 377 13.26 2.16 -19.94
C SER A 377 14.08 2.13 -18.64
N PRO A 378 14.76 3.22 -18.23
CA PRO A 378 15.46 3.27 -16.95
C PRO A 378 14.50 3.00 -15.77
N ALA A 379 13.28 3.53 -15.84
CA ALA A 379 12.26 3.35 -14.81
C ALA A 379 11.87 1.87 -14.60
N ALA A 380 11.77 1.09 -15.68
CA ALA A 380 11.47 -0.34 -15.59
C ALA A 380 12.56 -1.12 -14.83
N TRP A 381 13.82 -0.86 -15.15
CA TRP A 381 14.97 -1.46 -14.48
C TRP A 381 15.11 -1.00 -13.02
N GLN A 382 14.77 0.25 -12.73
CA GLN A 382 14.71 0.76 -11.37
C GLN A 382 13.63 0.04 -10.53
N VAL A 383 12.43 -0.14 -11.06
CA VAL A 383 11.36 -0.88 -10.34
C VAL A 383 11.81 -2.31 -10.06
N LEU A 384 12.50 -2.97 -10.99
CA LEU A 384 13.10 -4.29 -10.74
C LEU A 384 14.12 -4.24 -9.59
N ALA A 385 15.01 -3.25 -9.58
CA ALA A 385 16.01 -3.10 -8.54
C ALA A 385 15.39 -2.87 -7.15
N HIS A 386 14.27 -2.16 -7.08
CA HIS A 386 13.51 -1.99 -5.86
C HIS A 386 12.71 -3.23 -5.46
N ALA A 387 12.13 -3.97 -6.41
CA ALA A 387 11.41 -5.21 -6.14
C ALA A 387 12.34 -6.32 -5.63
N LEU A 388 13.60 -6.32 -6.05
CA LEU A 388 14.65 -7.21 -5.55
C LEU A 388 15.21 -6.78 -4.18
N ARG A 389 14.76 -5.65 -3.63
CA ARG A 389 15.09 -5.23 -2.26
C ARG A 389 14.25 -6.04 -1.30
N GLY A 390 14.86 -6.59 -0.25
CA GLY A 390 14.12 -7.20 0.86
C GLY A 390 14.91 -8.32 1.49
N ARG A 391 14.35 -8.91 2.56
CA ARG A 391 15.01 -9.93 3.35
C ARG A 391 14.67 -11.30 2.79
N LEU A 392 15.66 -12.00 2.27
CA LEU A 392 15.52 -13.37 1.79
C LEU A 392 16.19 -14.35 2.77
N PRO A 393 15.88 -15.65 2.70
CA PRO A 393 16.75 -16.65 3.29
C PRO A 393 18.18 -16.46 2.77
N ARG A 394 19.18 -16.61 3.64
CA ARG A 394 20.61 -16.37 3.33
C ARG A 394 21.10 -17.00 2.03
N ALA A 395 20.56 -18.17 1.65
CA ALA A 395 20.90 -18.87 0.41
C ALA A 395 20.48 -18.14 -0.88
N LEU A 396 19.53 -17.21 -0.81
CA LEU A 396 19.00 -16.44 -1.94
C LEU A 396 19.40 -14.96 -1.87
N GLU A 397 20.00 -14.50 -0.76
CA GLU A 397 20.37 -13.09 -0.55
C GLU A 397 21.46 -12.63 -1.53
N GLU A 398 22.50 -13.44 -1.77
CA GLU A 398 23.61 -13.10 -2.69
C GLU A 398 23.10 -12.94 -4.13
N ASP A 399 22.35 -13.92 -4.64
CA ASP A 399 21.78 -13.89 -6.00
C ASP A 399 20.85 -12.68 -6.20
N ALA A 400 20.01 -12.37 -5.21
CA ALA A 400 19.11 -11.22 -5.29
C ALA A 400 19.86 -9.88 -5.27
N LEU A 401 20.91 -9.78 -4.43
CA LEU A 401 21.78 -8.62 -4.39
C LEU A 401 22.48 -8.40 -5.74
N ASP A 402 23.04 -9.45 -6.33
CA ASP A 402 23.72 -9.38 -7.62
C ASP A 402 22.77 -8.92 -8.72
N ARG A 403 21.58 -9.51 -8.79
CA ARG A 403 20.53 -9.09 -9.74
C ARG A 403 20.12 -7.64 -9.53
N ARG A 404 20.01 -7.19 -8.27
CA ARG A 404 19.68 -5.81 -7.92
C ARG A 404 20.77 -4.83 -8.38
N LEU A 405 22.04 -5.14 -8.13
CA LEU A 405 23.16 -4.32 -8.58
C LEU A 405 23.27 -4.28 -10.11
N GLN A 406 23.00 -5.40 -10.79
CA GLN A 406 22.92 -5.44 -12.25
C GLN A 406 21.80 -4.55 -12.79
N ALA A 407 20.62 -4.59 -12.18
CA ALA A 407 19.51 -3.71 -12.55
C ALA A 407 19.88 -2.23 -12.40
N TRP A 408 20.52 -1.83 -11.29
CA TRP A 408 21.00 -0.46 -11.12
C TRP A 408 22.08 -0.04 -12.12
N ARG A 409 23.04 -0.94 -12.43
CA ARG A 409 24.05 -0.68 -13.46
C ARG A 409 23.37 -0.48 -14.82
N ARG A 410 22.34 -1.27 -15.13
CA ARG A 410 21.57 -1.12 -16.36
C ARG A 410 20.83 0.22 -16.44
N VAL A 411 20.32 0.74 -15.32
CA VAL A 411 19.78 2.11 -15.25
C VAL A 411 20.84 3.13 -15.66
N LEU A 412 22.07 3.03 -15.14
CA LEU A 412 23.17 3.96 -15.47
C LEU A 412 23.71 3.80 -16.90
N GLU A 413 23.63 2.60 -17.49
CA GLU A 413 23.96 2.41 -18.91
C GLU A 413 22.98 3.16 -19.83
N LEU A 414 21.70 3.19 -19.45
CA LEU A 414 20.64 3.86 -20.20
C LEU A 414 20.59 5.38 -19.92
N ASP A 415 20.88 5.79 -18.67
CA ASP A 415 20.91 7.17 -18.21
C ASP A 415 22.08 7.38 -17.22
N PRO A 416 23.28 7.76 -17.71
CA PRO A 416 24.46 7.91 -16.87
C PRO A 416 24.35 8.99 -15.78
N ALA A 417 23.40 9.92 -15.93
CA ALA A 417 23.17 11.01 -14.98
C ALA A 417 22.02 10.68 -13.99
N HIS A 418 21.52 9.44 -13.96
CA HIS A 418 20.38 9.06 -13.15
C HIS A 418 20.69 9.12 -11.64
N ALA A 419 20.29 10.22 -11.01
CA ALA A 419 20.68 10.54 -9.64
C ALA A 419 20.29 9.47 -8.60
N GLY A 420 19.09 8.88 -8.71
CA GLY A 420 18.65 7.81 -7.80
C GLY A 420 19.44 6.51 -7.92
N ALA A 421 19.95 6.19 -9.13
CA ALA A 421 20.74 4.99 -9.36
C ALA A 421 22.18 5.17 -8.87
N LEU A 422 22.75 6.38 -9.07
CA LEU A 422 24.04 6.76 -8.49
C LEU A 422 23.99 6.69 -6.96
N ALA A 423 22.95 7.23 -6.33
CA ALA A 423 22.76 7.17 -4.89
C ALA A 423 22.62 5.72 -4.39
N SER A 424 21.80 4.90 -5.05
CA SER A 424 21.58 3.50 -4.66
C SER A 424 22.83 2.63 -4.76
N LEU A 425 23.67 2.84 -5.79
CA LEU A 425 24.94 2.12 -5.94
C LEU A 425 26.00 2.62 -4.95
N ALA A 426 25.99 3.90 -4.58
CA ALA A 426 26.89 4.46 -3.58
C ALA A 426 26.70 3.82 -2.19
N GLU A 427 25.47 3.43 -1.84
CA GLU A 427 25.19 2.71 -0.58
C GLU A 427 25.89 1.34 -0.48
N HIS A 428 26.29 0.74 -1.62
CA HIS A 428 26.87 -0.60 -1.68
C HIS A 428 28.38 -0.61 -2.02
N SER A 429 28.98 0.57 -2.24
CA SER A 429 30.40 0.71 -2.63
C SER A 429 31.30 1.22 -1.50
N ILE A 430 30.82 1.20 -0.25
CA ILE A 430 31.55 1.65 0.95
C ILE A 430 32.31 0.50 1.65
N ASP A 431 32.20 -0.74 1.15
CA ASP A 431 33.13 -1.83 1.47
C ASP A 431 34.25 -1.92 0.42
#